data_AF-A0A2L2WQW9-F1
#
_entry.id   AF-A0A2L2WQW9-F1
#
_cell.length_a   1.000
_cell.length_b   1.000
_cell.length_c   1.000
_cell.angle_alpha   90.00
_cell.angle_beta   90.00
_cell.angle_gamma   90.00
#
_symmetry.space_group_name_H-M   'P 1'
#
loop_
_entity.id
_entity.type
_entity.pdbx_description
1 polymer ?
#
loop_
_entity_poly.entity_id
_entity_poly.type
_entity_poly.pdbx_seq_one_letter_code
_entity_poly.pdbx_strand_id
1 'polypeptide(L)' 'MLQKIKETAEWIKQHTASRPTTAIVLGTGLGRLAAEIDIIDAFPYDTIPNFPVSTVEGHSGRLLFGKLGDREVMALEGR' A
#
# COMPACT_ATOMS: atom_id res chain seq x y z
N MET A 1 2.42 -20.93 -3.40
CA MET A 1 2.31 -19.54 -3.89
C MET A 1 0.90 -18.97 -3.68
N LEU A 2 -0.15 -19.60 -4.23
CA LEU A 2 -1.53 -19.13 -4.06
C LEU A 2 -1.97 -18.96 -2.60
N GLN A 3 -1.56 -19.88 -1.72
CA GLN A 3 -1.87 -19.81 -0.28
C GLN A 3 -1.35 -18.51 0.37
N LYS A 4 -0.08 -18.16 0.12
CA LYS A 4 0.53 -16.93 0.65
C LYS A 4 -0.19 -15.67 0.16
N ILE A 5 -0.59 -15.63 -1.12
CA ILE A 5 -1.34 -14.52 -1.70
C ILE A 5 -2.70 -14.36 -1.00
N LYS A 6 -3.39 -15.47 -0.73
CA LYS A 6 -4.68 -15.45 -0.01
C LYS A 6 -4.51 -14.95 1.42
N GLU A 7 -3.48 -15.42 2.12
CA GLU A 7 -3.17 -14.97 3.49
C GLU A 7 -2.89 -13.47 3.55
N THR A 8 -2.06 -12.95 2.64
CA THR A 8 -1.79 -11.51 2.51
C THR A 8 -3.07 -10.71 2.24
N ALA A 9 -3.85 -11.15 1.24
CA ALA A 9 -5.07 -10.45 0.86
C ALA A 9 -6.12 -10.46 1.98
N GLU A 10 -6.24 -11.56 2.71
CA GLU A 10 -7.17 -11.68 3.84
C GLU A 10 -6.74 -10.81 5.01
N TRP A 11 -5.45 -10.80 5.33
CA TRP A 11 -4.90 -9.89 6.33
C TRP A 11 -5.23 -8.44 5.99
N ILE A 12 -4.96 -7.98 4.76
CA ILE A 12 -5.27 -6.61 4.32
C ILE A 12 -6.77 -6.31 4.48
N LYS A 13 -7.66 -7.21 4.06
CA LYS A 13 -9.12 -7.03 4.16
C LYS A 13 -9.63 -6.88 5.60
N GLN A 14 -8.97 -7.53 6.55
CA GLN A 14 -9.32 -7.48 7.97
C GLN A 14 -8.81 -6.21 8.66
N HIS A 15 -7.78 -5.56 8.11
CA HIS A 15 -7.12 -4.41 8.73
C HIS A 15 -7.52 -3.06 8.13
N THR A 16 -8.27 -3.04 7.03
CA THR A 16 -8.89 -1.81 6.48
C THR A 16 -10.34 -2.06 6.06
N ALA A 17 -11.18 -1.03 6.21
CA ALA A 17 -12.54 -1.03 5.63
C ALA A 17 -12.55 -0.60 4.15
N SER A 18 -11.47 -0.01 3.65
CA SER A 18 -11.36 0.50 2.28
C SER A 18 -11.43 -0.62 1.24
N ARG A 19 -12.15 -0.41 0.15
CA ARG A 19 -12.31 -1.38 -0.94
C ARG A 19 -12.04 -0.70 -2.29
N PRO A 20 -10.81 -0.19 -2.51
CA PRO A 20 -10.49 0.56 -3.70
C PRO A 20 -10.48 -0.37 -4.93
N THR A 21 -10.94 0.14 -6.05
CA THR A 21 -10.86 -0.55 -7.36
C THR A 21 -9.61 -0.16 -8.15
N THR A 22 -8.82 0.79 -7.63
CA THR A 22 -7.65 1.36 -8.29
C THR A 22 -6.43 1.19 -7.39
N ALA A 23 -5.36 0.63 -7.96
CA ALA A 23 -4.07 0.47 -7.30
C ALA A 23 -2.98 1.26 -8.05
N ILE A 24 -2.09 1.90 -7.31
CA ILE A 24 -0.98 2.70 -7.84
C ILE A 24 0.34 2.14 -7.30
N VAL A 25 1.36 2.00 -8.14
CA VAL A 25 2.72 1.64 -7.69
C VAL A 25 3.61 2.88 -7.82
N LEU A 26 4.06 3.42 -6.69
CA LEU A 26 4.86 4.64 -6.64
C LEU A 26 6.34 4.29 -6.74
N GLY A 27 6.91 4.60 -7.91
CA GLY A 27 8.34 4.50 -8.15
C GLY A 27 9.16 5.60 -7.48
N THR A 28 10.48 5.48 -7.62
CA THR A 28 11.46 6.50 -7.20
C THR A 28 11.08 7.88 -7.75
N GLY A 29 11.11 8.91 -6.89
CA GLY A 29 10.76 10.29 -7.25
C GLY A 29 9.27 10.64 -7.18
N LEU A 30 8.38 9.66 -6.96
CA LEU A 30 6.93 9.89 -6.86
C LEU A 30 6.42 10.09 -5.42
N GLY A 31 7.30 10.36 -4.46
CA GLY A 31 6.91 10.63 -3.06
C GLY A 31 5.94 11.81 -2.92
N ARG A 32 6.01 12.80 -3.83
CA ARG A 32 5.04 13.89 -3.85
C ARG A 32 3.62 13.41 -4.15
N LEU A 33 3.44 12.40 -5.01
CA LEU A 33 2.11 11.84 -5.29
C LEU A 33 1.56 11.09 -4.07
N ALA A 34 2.41 10.43 -3.28
CA ALA A 34 1.99 9.83 -2.01
C ALA A 34 1.42 10.87 -1.04
N ALA A 35 2.01 12.07 -1.02
CA ALA A 35 1.60 13.17 -0.16
C ALA A 35 0.26 13.82 -0.56
N GLU A 36 -0.21 13.62 -1.79
CA GLU A 36 -1.52 14.09 -2.27
C GLU A 36 -2.65 13.09 -1.97
N ILE A 37 -2.33 11.92 -1.43
CA ILE A 37 -3.33 10.95 -1.02
C ILE A 37 -3.85 11.36 0.36
N ASP A 38 -5.15 11.55 0.48
CA ASP A 38 -5.85 11.64 1.76
C ASP A 38 -5.85 10.24 2.39
N ILE A 39 -4.79 9.94 3.16
CA ILE A 39 -4.54 8.62 3.74
C ILE A 39 -5.59 8.30 4.81
N ILE A 40 -6.22 7.14 4.66
CA ILE A 40 -7.16 6.54 5.61
C ILE A 40 -6.44 5.47 6.44
N ASP A 41 -5.74 4.55 5.77
CA ASP A 41 -4.93 3.51 6.40
C ASP A 41 -3.55 3.43 5.76
N ALA A 42 -2.52 3.11 6.54
CA ALA A 42 -1.17 2.90 6.04
C ALA A 42 -0.51 1.73 6.76
N PHE A 43 -0.06 0.73 5.99
CA PHE A 43 0.56 -0.47 6.51
C PHE A 43 2.03 -0.55 6.07
N PRO A 44 3.00 -0.46 7.00
CA PRO A 44 4.39 -0.78 6.69
C PRO A 44 4.51 -2.20 6.12
N TYR A 45 5.32 -2.41 5.09
CA TYR A 45 5.42 -3.70 4.40
C TYR A 45 5.84 -4.85 5.32
N ASP A 46 6.65 -4.58 6.34
CA ASP A 46 7.10 -5.56 7.34
C ASP A 46 5.99 -6.03 8.30
N THR A 47 4.88 -5.30 8.37
CA THR A 47 3.68 -5.70 9.13
C THR A 47 2.74 -6.60 8.33
N ILE A 48 2.88 -6.62 7.00
CA ILE A 48 2.01 -7.36 6.10
C ILE A 48 2.60 -8.77 5.87
N PRO A 49 1.87 -9.86 6.16
CA PRO A 49 2.39 -11.20 5.99
C PRO A 49 2.71 -11.50 4.52
N ASN A 50 3.84 -12.17 4.28
CA ASN A 50 4.35 -12.54 2.96
C ASN A 50 4.64 -11.36 1.99
N PHE A 51 4.67 -10.11 2.47
CA PHE A 51 4.97 -8.95 1.66
C PHE A 51 6.49 -8.74 1.52
N PRO A 52 6.98 -8.28 0.35
CA PRO A 52 8.39 -7.94 0.19
C PRO A 52 8.73 -6.71 1.04
N VAL A 53 9.82 -6.79 1.79
CA VAL A 53 10.37 -5.65 2.54
C VAL A 53 11.32 -4.90 1.64
N SER A 54 11.12 -3.59 1.47
CA SER A 54 12.05 -2.76 0.70
C SER A 54 13.35 -2.60 1.49
N THR A 55 14.49 -2.92 0.89
CA THR A 55 15.81 -2.87 1.52
C THR A 55 16.62 -1.62 1.13
N VAL A 56 16.02 -0.71 0.36
CA VAL A 56 16.67 0.50 -0.15
C VAL A 56 16.45 1.65 0.82
N GLU A 57 17.53 2.30 1.27
CA GLU A 57 17.47 3.52 2.08
C GLU A 57 16.61 4.60 1.38
N GLY A 58 15.65 5.16 2.12
CA GLY A 58 14.78 6.23 1.63
C GLY A 58 13.43 5.79 1.05
N HIS A 59 13.16 4.49 0.94
CA HIS A 59 11.82 3.99 0.63
C HIS A 59 11.04 3.70 1.92
N SER A 60 9.99 4.50 2.20
CA SER A 60 9.13 4.35 3.38
C SER A 60 8.51 2.95 3.50
N GLY A 61 8.31 2.27 2.36
CA GLY A 61 7.88 0.87 2.29
C GLY A 61 6.50 0.66 2.90
N ARG A 62 5.47 1.32 2.35
CA ARG A 62 4.11 1.28 2.92
C ARG A 62 3.05 1.01 1.88
N LEU A 63 2.04 0.25 2.26
CA LEU A 63 0.79 0.10 1.51
C LEU A 63 -0.21 1.12 2.06
N LEU A 64 -0.52 2.12 1.25
CA LEU A 64 -1.45 3.20 1.60
C LEU A 64 -2.84 2.88 1.06
N PHE A 65 -3.86 3.22 1.83
CA PHE A 65 -5.25 3.29 1.41
C PHE A 65 -5.75 4.70 1.67
N GLY A 66 -6.45 5.28 0.71
CA GLY A 66 -6.92 6.65 0.86
C GLY A 66 -7.71 7.13 -0.34
N LYS A 67 -7.83 8.45 -0.46
CA LYS A 67 -8.42 9.10 -1.63
C LYS A 67 -7.42 9.95 -2.37
N LEU A 68 -7.48 9.91 -3.69
CA LEU A 68 -6.79 10.86 -4.56
C LEU A 68 -7.86 11.60 -5.36
N GLY A 69 -8.15 12.84 -4.95
CA GLY A 69 -9.36 13.52 -5.38
C GLY A 69 -10.62 12.81 -4.87
N ASP A 70 -11.55 12.48 -5.77
CA ASP A 70 -12.81 11.79 -5.44
C ASP A 70 -12.71 10.25 -5.51
N ARG A 71 -11.54 9.70 -5.86
CA ARG A 71 -11.33 8.27 -6.07
C ARG A 71 -10.66 7.60 -4.88
N GLU A 72 -11.23 6.49 -4.43
CA GLU A 72 -10.55 5.59 -3.49
C GLU A 72 -9.42 4.83 -4.21
N VAL A 73 -8.23 4.86 -3.61
CA VAL A 73 -7.03 4.24 -4.16
C VAL A 73 -6.28 3.46 -3.09
N MET A 74 -5.60 2.41 -3.54
CA MET A 74 -4.51 1.78 -2.80
C MET A 74 -3.19 2.16 -3.48
N ALA A 75 -2.14 2.50 -2.72
CA ALA A 75 -0.85 2.86 -3.29
C ALA A 75 0.30 2.11 -2.60
N LEU A 76 1.20 1.53 -3.39
CA LEU A 76 2.46 0.98 -2.91
C LEU A 76 3.50 2.11 -2.90
N GLU A 77 3.85 2.61 -1.73
CA GLU A 77 4.84 3.67 -1.53
C GLU A 77 6.23 3.07 -1.32
N GLY A 78 7.04 3.18 -2.37
CA GLY A 78 8.40 2.69 -2.40
C GLY A 78 8.50 1.23 -2.83
N ARG A 79 9.53 0.95 -3.63
CA ARG A 79 9.85 -0.36 -4.19
C ARG A 79 11.33 -0.63 -3.91
#